data_AF-A0A383BKA2-F1
#
_entry.id   AF-A0A383BKA2-F1
#
_cell.length_a   1.000
_cell.length_b   1.000
_cell.length_c   1.000
_cell.angle_alpha   90.00
_cell.angle_beta   90.00
_cell.angle_gamma   90.00
#
_symmetry.space_group_name_H-M   'P 1'
#
loop_
_entity.id
_entity.type
_entity.pdbx_description
1 polymer ?
#
loop_
_entity_poly.entity_id
_entity_poly.type
_entity_poly.pdbx_seq_one_letter_code
_entity_poly.pdbx_strand_id
1 'polypeptide(L)' 'MIFALVTTSQLMVVIAGVLTAHLIWNNPPDCPEEAMKLGYVEQREVCEYKFHGYGQWRWVLKE' A
#
# COMPACT_ATOMS: atom_id res chain seq x y z
N MET A 1 24.17 4.93 30.20
CA MET A 1 24.22 5.58 28.88
C MET A 1 24.05 4.60 27.72
N ILE A 2 24.77 3.47 27.68
CA ILE A 2 24.65 2.47 26.59
C ILE A 2 23.24 1.85 26.50
N PHE A 3 22.65 1.45 27.65
CA PHE A 3 21.31 0.86 27.67
C PHE A 3 20.22 1.77 27.08
N ALA A 4 20.24 3.06 27.44
CA ALA A 4 19.29 4.03 26.89
C ALA A 4 19.44 4.18 25.37
N LEU A 5 20.67 4.14 24.85
CA LEU A 5 20.97 4.25 23.42
C LEU A 5 20.49 3.02 22.62
N VAL A 6 20.57 1.83 23.22
CA VAL A 6 20.07 0.58 22.63
C VAL A 6 18.54 0.56 22.62
N THR A 7 17.90 1.00 23.70
CA THR A 7 16.43 1.03 23.76
C THR A 7 15.83 2.06 22.80
N THR A 8 16.49 3.20 22.59
CA THR A 8 16.01 4.21 21.64
C THR A 8 16.20 3.78 20.19
N SER A 9 17.31 3.10 19.85
CA SER A 9 17.51 2.58 18.50
C SER A 9 16.51 1.47 18.14
N GLN A 10 16.21 0.57 19.09
CA GLN A 10 15.17 -0.45 18.93
C GLN A 10 13.78 0.18 18.69
N LEU A 11 13.42 1.20 19.47
CA LEU A 11 12.15 1.90 19.32
C LEU A 11 12.03 2.55 17.93
N MET A 12 13.10 3.19 17.42
CA MET A 12 13.10 3.80 16.09
C MET A 12 12.92 2.77 14.98
N VAL A 13 13.53 1.59 15.09
CA VAL A 13 13.37 0.51 14.11
C VAL A 13 11.93 -0.01 14.08
N VAL A 14 11.29 -0.17 15.25
CA VAL A 14 9.89 -0.59 15.33
C VAL A 14 8.97 0.44 14.68
N ILE A 15 9.14 1.73 15.02
CA ILE A 15 8.34 2.81 14.44
C ILE A 15 8.50 2.86 12.91
N ALA A 16 9.73 2.78 12.42
CA ALA A 16 10.01 2.75 10.99
C ALA A 16 9.34 1.54 10.32
N GLY A 17 9.44 0.34 10.89
CA GLY A 17 8.82 -0.87 10.36
C GLY A 17 7.29 -0.77 10.28
N VAL A 18 6.65 -0.25 11.33
CA VAL A 18 5.19 -0.04 11.35
C VAL A 18 4.76 0.98 10.30
N LEU A 19 5.48 2.10 10.17
CA LEU A 19 5.19 3.11 9.16
C LEU A 19 5.35 2.57 7.74
N THR A 20 6.42 1.83 7.46
CA THR A 20 6.64 1.21 6.14
C THR A 20 5.55 0.19 5.82
N ALA A 21 5.17 -0.66 6.78
CA ALA A 21 4.09 -1.63 6.59
C ALA A 21 2.74 -0.93 6.32
N HIS A 22 2.44 0.16 7.04
CA HIS A 22 1.25 0.96 6.78
C HIS A 22 1.26 1.64 5.41
N LEU A 23 2.41 2.11 4.93
CA LEU A 23 2.51 2.69 3.59
C LEU A 23 2.27 1.65 2.49
N ILE A 24 2.76 0.42 2.67
CA ILE A 24 2.56 -0.67 1.71
C ILE A 24 1.09 -1.10 1.68
N TRP A 25 0.48 -1.34 2.86
CA TRP A 25 -0.93 -1.74 2.92
C TRP A 25 -1.91 -0.68 2.44
N ASN A 26 -1.60 0.60 2.67
CA ASN A 26 -2.47 1.70 2.24
C ASN A 26 -2.25 2.11 0.78
N ASN A 27 -1.28 1.52 0.08
CA ASN A 27 -0.97 1.84 -1.31
C ASN A 27 -1.03 0.57 -2.17
N PRO A 28 -2.24 0.02 -2.39
CA PRO A 28 -2.43 -1.14 -3.27
C PRO A 28 -1.87 -0.84 -4.67
N PRO A 29 -1.31 -1.85 -5.35
CA PRO A 29 -0.72 -1.66 -6.66
C PRO A 29 -1.77 -1.18 -7.66
N ASP A 30 -1.38 -0.22 -8.50
CA ASP A 30 -2.23 0.25 -9.58
C ASP A 30 -2.57 -0.92 -10.54
N CYS A 31 -3.78 -0.89 -11.10
CA CYS A 31 -4.23 -1.88 -12.08
C CYS A 31 -3.29 -1.86 -13.31
N PRO A 32 -2.80 -3.02 -13.79
CA PRO A 32 -1.87 -3.09 -14.91
C PRO A 32 -2.48 -2.55 -16.20
N GLU A 33 -1.64 -1.98 -17.07
CA GLU A 33 -2.10 -1.36 -18.32
C GLU A 33 -2.76 -2.38 -19.26
N GLU A 34 -2.35 -3.65 -19.22
CA GLU A 34 -3.00 -4.71 -20.00
C GLU A 34 -4.45 -4.91 -19.56
N ALA A 35 -4.73 -4.85 -18.24
CA ALA A 35 -6.08 -5.00 -17.72
C ALA A 35 -6.97 -3.79 -18.03
N MET A 36 -6.39 -2.60 -18.15
CA MET A 36 -7.10 -1.39 -18.59
C MET A 36 -7.53 -1.44 -20.06
N LYS A 37 -6.91 -2.31 -20.88
CA LYS A 37 -7.27 -2.53 -22.29
C LYS A 37 -8.38 -3.56 -22.48
N LEU A 38 -8.74 -4.28 -21.41
CA LEU A 38 -9.82 -5.27 -21.42
C LEU A 38 -11.20 -4.59 -21.44
N GLY A 39 -12.24 -5.36 -21.75
CA GLY A 39 -13.62 -4.88 -21.62
C GLY A 39 -13.95 -4.55 -20.16
N TYR A 40 -14.93 -3.66 -19.93
CA TYR A 40 -15.29 -3.20 -18.58
C TYR A 40 -15.63 -4.34 -17.60
N VAL A 41 -16.18 -5.45 -18.08
CA VAL A 41 -16.52 -6.62 -17.26
C VAL A 41 -15.25 -7.34 -16.81
N GLU A 42 -14.37 -7.67 -17.75
CA GLU A 42 -13.08 -8.36 -17.51
C GLU A 42 -12.15 -7.51 -16.64
N GLN A 43 -12.11 -6.19 -16.88
CA GLN A 43 -11.36 -5.24 -16.04
C GLN A 43 -11.81 -5.32 -14.57
N ARG A 44 -13.12 -5.48 -14.31
CA ARG A 44 -13.64 -5.60 -12.93
C ARG A 44 -13.41 -6.98 -12.31
N GLU A 45 -13.04 -8.00 -13.07
CA GLU A 45 -12.62 -9.28 -12.51
C GLU A 45 -11.23 -9.18 -11.89
N VAL A 46 -10.33 -8.44 -12.54
CA VAL A 46 -8.91 -8.32 -12.14
C VAL A 46 -8.66 -7.09 -11.25
N CYS A 47 -9.38 -6.00 -11.50
CA CYS A 47 -9.17 -4.72 -10.83
C CYS A 47 -10.43 -4.24 -10.10
N GLU A 48 -10.24 -3.42 -9.09
CA GLU A 48 -11.30 -2.82 -8.30
C GLU A 48 -11.14 -1.30 -8.22
N TYR A 49 -12.27 -0.60 -8.18
CA TYR A 49 -12.28 0.85 -8.05
C TYR A 49 -12.40 1.20 -6.57
N LYS A 50 -11.31 1.62 -5.95
CA LYS A 50 -11.24 1.94 -4.53
C LYS A 50 -10.90 3.41 -4.31
N PHE A 51 -11.45 3.96 -3.23
CA PHE A 51 -11.07 5.27 -2.75
C PHE A 51 -9.76 5.15 -1.97
N HIS A 52 -8.72 5.74 -2.51
CA HIS A 52 -7.39 5.73 -1.92
C HIS A 52 -7.31 6.74 -0.77
N GLY A 53 -6.44 6.48 0.21
CA GLY A 53 -6.22 7.37 1.37
C GLY A 53 -5.76 8.80 1.04
N TYR A 54 -5.43 9.10 -0.22
CA TYR A 54 -5.06 10.44 -0.71
C TYR A 54 -6.25 11.20 -1.32
N GLY A 55 -7.48 10.75 -1.11
CA GLY A 55 -8.67 11.43 -1.63
C GLY A 55 -8.93 11.20 -3.13
N GLN A 56 -8.30 10.17 -3.72
CA GLN A 56 -8.40 9.86 -5.14
C GLN A 56 -9.03 8.49 -5.35
N TRP A 57 -9.93 8.40 -6.32
CA TRP A 57 -10.43 7.11 -6.79
C TRP A 57 -9.47 6.53 -7.83
N ARG A 58 -9.02 5.30 -7.61
CA ARG A 58 -8.11 4.60 -8.53
C ARG A 58 -8.57 3.17 -8.78
N TRP A 59 -8.23 2.68 -9.97
CA TRP A 59 -8.31 1.26 -10.29
C TRP A 59 -7.05 0.59 -9.76
N VAL A 60 -7.24 -0.33 -8.83
CA VAL A 60 -6.16 -1.07 -8.17
C VAL A 60 -6.33 -2.55 -8.45
N LEU A 61 -5.24 -3.30 -8.45
CA LEU A 61 -5.30 -4.75 -8.59
C LEU A 61 -6.06 -5.32 -7.39
N LYS A 62 -7.00 -6.24 -7.62
CA LYS A 62 -7.60 -7.01 -6.53
C LYS A 62 -6.54 -7.94 -5.94
N GLU A 63 -6.53 -8.05 -4.61
CA GLU A 63 -5.75 -9.07 -3.89
C GLU A 63 -6.26 -10.49 -4.18
#